data_AF-A0A0J9U298-F1
#
_entry.id   AF-A0A0J9U298-F1
#
_cell.length_a   1.000
_cell.length_b   1.000
_cell.length_c   1.000
_cell.angle_alpha   90.00
_cell.angle_beta   90.00
_cell.angle_gamma   90.00
#
_symmetry.space_group_name_H-M   'P 1'
#
loop_
_entity.id
_entity.type
_entity.pdbx_description
1 polymer ?
#
loop_
_entity_poly.entity_id
_entity_poly.type
_entity_poly.pdbx_seq_one_letter_code
_entity_poly.pdbx_strand_id
1 'polypeptide(L)'
;MEDIDINTYEKLKILYELYDDFIEFKKESYTENAKPCRYGTICVEHYTTHAQKCKNNYNNNFCKILIDFREEYEDYKTIVHGYVLDYQVAKRKPIY
;
A
#
# COMPACT_ATOMS: atom_id res chain seq x y z
N MET A 1 -13.45 -22.34 23.29
CA MET A 1 -13.20 -21.00 22.72
C MET A 1 -11.70 -20.94 22.55
N GLU A 2 -11.24 -20.94 21.30
CA GLU A 2 -9.83 -20.93 20.98
C GLU A 2 -9.37 -19.47 21.16
N ASP A 3 -8.67 -19.19 22.27
CA ASP A 3 -8.14 -17.86 22.54
C ASP A 3 -7.14 -17.53 21.45
N ILE A 4 -7.45 -16.51 20.64
CA ILE A 4 -6.48 -15.95 19.71
C ILE A 4 -5.40 -15.31 20.58
N ASP A 5 -4.20 -15.91 20.53
CA ASP A 5 -3.00 -15.36 21.17
C ASP A 5 -2.88 -13.86 20.85
N ILE A 6 -2.65 -13.03 21.87
CA ILE A 6 -2.64 -11.56 21.76
C ILE A 6 -1.68 -11.09 20.66
N ASN A 7 -0.55 -11.76 20.52
CA ASN A 7 0.44 -11.48 19.49
C ASN A 7 -0.06 -11.85 18.07
N THR A 8 -0.95 -12.83 17.94
CA THR A 8 -1.65 -13.10 16.68
C THR A 8 -2.68 -12.01 16.37
N TYR A 9 -3.46 -11.57 17.37
CA TYR A 9 -4.42 -10.49 17.21
C TYR A 9 -3.76 -9.17 16.78
N GLU A 10 -2.65 -8.78 17.42
CA GLU A 10 -1.90 -7.56 17.07
C GLU A 10 -1.38 -7.59 15.63
N LYS A 11 -0.85 -8.74 15.18
CA LYS A 11 -0.39 -8.92 13.79
C LYS A 11 -1.54 -8.78 12.79
N LEU A 12 -2.68 -9.40 13.08
CA LEU A 12 -3.86 -9.29 12.22
C LEU A 12 -4.36 -7.85 12.13
N LYS A 13 -4.37 -7.12 13.26
CA LYS A 13 -4.76 -5.70 13.29
C LYS A 13 -3.85 -4.85 12.41
N ILE A 14 -2.53 -5.04 12.51
CA ILE A 14 -1.55 -4.32 11.68
C ILE A 14 -1.80 -4.58 10.19
N LEU A 15 -2.00 -5.86 9.82
CA LEU A 15 -2.28 -6.22 8.42
C LEU A 15 -3.59 -5.60 7.94
N TYR A 16 -4.63 -5.62 8.77
CA TYR A 16 -5.92 -5.02 8.44
C TYR A 16 -5.79 -3.52 8.17
N GLU A 17 -5.14 -2.78 9.07
CA GLU A 17 -4.91 -1.34 8.92
C GLU A 17 -4.09 -1.03 7.67
N LEU A 18 -3.05 -1.83 7.38
CA LEU A 18 -2.21 -1.66 6.19
C LEU A 18 -2.99 -1.86 4.88
N TYR A 19 -3.86 -2.87 4.81
CA TYR A 19 -4.67 -3.11 3.62
C TYR A 19 -5.83 -2.10 3.47
N ASP A 20 -6.37 -1.58 4.58
CA ASP A 20 -7.37 -0.51 4.55
C ASP A 20 -6.78 0.78 3.95
N ASP A 21 -5.58 1.18 4.39
CA ASP A 21 -4.82 2.29 3.81
C ASP A 21 -4.53 2.07 2.32
N PHE A 22 -4.24 0.83 1.91
CA PHE A 22 -3.99 0.49 0.52
C PHE A 22 -5.25 0.60 -0.35
N ILE A 23 -6.41 0.23 0.19
CA ILE A 23 -7.70 0.42 -0.49
C ILE A 23 -7.98 1.91 -0.68
N GLU A 24 -7.72 2.74 0.33
CA GLU A 24 -7.87 4.19 0.21
C GLU A 24 -6.87 4.79 -0.78
N PHE A 25 -5.63 4.30 -0.84
CA PHE A 25 -4.67 4.69 -1.88
C PHE A 25 -5.17 4.35 -3.28
N LYS A 26 -5.76 3.16 -3.47
CA LYS A 26 -6.37 2.79 -4.74
C LYS A 26 -7.49 3.77 -5.11
N LYS A 27 -8.39 4.09 -4.17
CA LYS A 27 -9.49 5.05 -4.40
C LYS A 27 -8.98 6.46 -4.73
N GLU A 28 -8.00 6.96 -3.97
CA GLU A 28 -7.38 8.28 -4.18
C GLU A 28 -6.83 8.42 -5.60
N SER A 29 -6.15 7.37 -6.08
CA SER A 29 -5.48 7.32 -7.39
C SER A 29 -6.44 7.42 -8.59
N TYR A 30 -7.73 7.14 -8.42
CA TYR A 30 -8.75 7.25 -9.49
C TYR A 30 -9.48 8.61 -9.52
N THR A 31 -9.19 9.52 -8.60
CA THR A 31 -9.90 10.81 -8.52
C THR A 31 -9.19 11.91 -9.33
N GLU A 32 -9.92 12.65 -10.18
CA GLU A 32 -9.37 13.67 -11.10
C GLU A 32 -8.67 14.86 -10.41
N ASN A 33 -8.85 15.01 -9.09
CA ASN A 33 -8.19 16.00 -8.23
C ASN A 33 -7.47 15.31 -7.06
N ALA A 34 -6.93 14.12 -7.30
CA ALA A 34 -6.28 13.28 -6.30
C ALA A 34 -5.38 14.14 -5.40
N LYS A 35 -5.66 14.09 -4.10
CA LYS A 35 -4.80 14.67 -3.08
C LYS A 35 -3.39 14.07 -3.26
N PRO A 36 -2.33 14.78 -2.82
CA PRO A 36 -0.96 14.34 -3.02
C PRO A 36 -0.73 12.98 -2.34
N CYS A 37 -0.81 11.88 -3.11
CA CYS A 37 -0.59 10.47 -2.75
C CYS A 37 -0.55 10.18 -1.24
N ARG A 38 -1.59 10.59 -0.52
CA ARG A 38 -1.53 10.68 0.95
C ARG A 38 -1.54 9.28 1.52
N TYR A 39 -2.48 8.48 1.05
CA TYR A 39 -2.59 7.08 1.47
C TYR A 39 -1.44 6.24 0.92
N GLY A 40 -0.89 6.63 -0.24
CA GLY A 40 0.36 6.06 -0.75
C GLY A 40 1.52 6.25 0.23
N THR A 41 1.64 7.44 0.83
CA THR A 41 2.69 7.75 1.83
C THR A 41 2.45 6.99 3.13
N ILE A 42 1.20 6.94 3.60
CA ILE A 42 0.81 6.21 4.81
C ILE A 42 1.14 4.71 4.66
N CYS A 43 0.84 4.09 3.52
CA CYS A 43 1.21 2.70 3.25
C CYS A 43 2.72 2.45 3.43
N VAL A 44 3.57 3.35 2.92
CA VAL A 44 5.03 3.22 3.02
C VAL A 44 5.51 3.37 4.47
N GLU A 45 5.00 4.36 5.21
CA GLU A 45 5.34 4.57 6.62
C GLU A 45 4.93 3.37 7.48
N HIS A 46 3.70 2.88 7.28
CA HIS A 46 3.14 1.77 8.02
C HIS A 46 3.89 0.46 7.72
N TYR A 47 4.09 0.13 6.44
CA TYR A 47 4.92 -1.00 6.03
C TYR A 47 6.33 -0.92 6.63
N THR A 48 7.01 0.23 6.51
CA THR A 48 8.40 0.39 6.98
C THR A 48 8.53 0.15 8.47
N THR A 49 7.56 0.66 9.26
CA THR A 49 7.51 0.49 10.71
C THR A 49 7.47 -0.99 11.12
N HIS A 50 6.71 -1.81 10.39
CA HIS A 50 6.54 -3.23 10.73
C HIS A 50 7.57 -4.14 10.06
N ALA A 51 8.02 -3.82 8.85
CA ALA A 51 9.04 -4.57 8.13
C ALA A 51 10.40 -4.55 8.84
N GLN A 52 10.71 -3.53 9.63
CA GLN A 52 11.90 -3.52 10.47
C GLN A 52 11.97 -4.72 11.42
N LYS A 53 10.82 -5.16 11.95
CA LYS A 53 10.72 -6.34 12.83
C LYS A 53 10.99 -7.65 12.10
N CYS A 54 10.88 -7.65 10.77
CA CYS A 54 11.09 -8.83 9.92
C CYS A 54 12.55 -9.07 9.52
N LYS A 55 13.45 -8.09 9.69
CA LYS A 55 14.89 -8.23 9.36
C LYS A 55 15.55 -9.44 10.04
N ASN A 56 15.10 -9.78 11.25
CA ASN A 56 15.66 -10.87 12.06
C ASN A 56 14.77 -12.12 12.09
N ASN A 57 13.61 -12.12 11.42
CA ASN A 57 12.64 -13.22 11.45
C ASN A 57 11.79 -13.32 10.17
N TYR A 58 12.46 -13.45 9.02
CA TYR A 58 11.82 -13.45 7.70
C TYR A 58 10.89 -14.65 7.43
N ASN A 59 11.05 -15.76 8.16
CA ASN A 59 10.24 -16.97 7.98
C ASN A 59 8.88 -16.93 8.71
N ASN A 60 8.59 -15.86 9.46
CA ASN A 60 7.29 -15.67 10.09
C ASN A 60 6.20 -15.37 9.04
N ASN A 61 5.02 -16.00 9.15
CA ASN A 61 3.89 -15.75 8.25
C ASN A 61 3.52 -14.28 8.12
N PHE A 62 3.56 -13.52 9.22
CA PHE A 62 3.33 -12.07 9.19
C PHE A 62 4.33 -11.35 8.28
N CYS A 63 5.60 -11.73 8.34
CA CYS A 63 6.64 -11.13 7.52
C CYS A 63 6.52 -11.50 6.04
N LYS A 64 6.04 -12.70 5.72
CA LYS A 64 5.72 -13.09 4.34
C LYS A 64 4.62 -12.20 3.76
N ILE A 65 3.52 -12.01 4.51
CA ILE A 65 2.41 -11.15 4.08
C ILE A 65 2.89 -9.70 3.86
N LEU A 66 3.78 -9.18 4.70
CA LEU A 66 4.35 -7.85 4.47
C LEU A 66 5.20 -7.77 3.20
N ILE A 67 5.93 -8.84 2.86
CA ILE A 67 6.69 -8.91 1.59
C ILE A 67 5.73 -8.92 0.40
N ASP A 68 4.70 -9.76 0.44
CA ASP A 68 3.68 -9.85 -0.61
C ASP A 68 2.97 -8.49 -0.79
N PHE A 69 2.62 -7.83 0.31
CA PHE A 69 2.06 -6.47 0.29
C PHE A 69 2.97 -5.47 -0.43
N ARG A 70 4.28 -5.53 -0.19
CA ARG A 70 5.24 -4.62 -0.85
C ARG A 70 5.22 -4.82 -2.36
N GLU A 71 5.19 -6.06 -2.81
CA GLU A 71 5.12 -6.38 -4.25
C GLU A 71 3.82 -5.82 -4.86
N GLU A 72 2.67 -6.09 -4.23
CA GLU A 72 1.38 -5.54 -4.65
C GLU A 72 1.36 -4.01 -4.71
N TYR A 73 1.96 -3.34 -3.72
CA TYR A 73 2.01 -1.89 -3.64
C TYR A 73 2.87 -1.29 -4.78
N GLU A 74 4.05 -1.85 -5.04
CA GLU A 74 4.94 -1.35 -6.09
C GLU A 74 4.37 -1.60 -7.50
N ASP A 75 3.71 -2.75 -7.70
CA ASP A 75 2.99 -3.04 -8.94
C ASP A 75 1.88 -2.00 -9.17
N TYR A 76 1.05 -1.75 -8.15
CA TYR A 76 -0.03 -0.76 -8.26
C TYR A 76 0.50 0.66 -8.46
N LYS A 77 1.56 1.05 -7.75
CA LYS A 77 2.20 2.35 -7.91
C LYS A 77 2.75 2.56 -9.32
N THR A 78 3.33 1.52 -9.93
CA THR A 78 3.81 1.56 -11.32
C THR A 78 2.66 1.79 -12.29
N ILE A 79 1.54 1.09 -12.07
CA ILE A 79 0.31 1.24 -12.84
C ILE A 79 -0.24 2.67 -12.73
N VAL A 80 -0.36 3.20 -11.52
CA VAL A 80 -0.87 4.57 -11.29
C VAL A 80 0.05 5.62 -11.91
N HIS A 81 1.38 5.48 -11.77
CA HIS A 81 2.30 6.40 -12.45
C HIS A 81 2.14 6.36 -13.97
N GLY A 82 1.99 5.18 -14.56
CA GLY A 82 1.70 5.03 -15.99
C GLY A 82 0.40 5.73 -16.40
N TYR A 83 -0.70 5.45 -15.69
CA TYR A 83 -2.00 6.06 -15.98
C TYR A 83 -2.04 7.58 -15.76
N VAL A 84 -1.38 8.09 -14.72
CA VAL A 84 -1.30 9.54 -14.46
C VAL A 84 -0.53 10.24 -15.56
N LEU A 85 0.58 9.66 -16.04
CA LEU A 85 1.32 10.19 -17.19
C LEU A 85 0.47 10.17 -18.46
N ASP A 86 -0.20 9.06 -18.77
CA ASP A 86 -1.05 8.93 -19.96
C ASP A 86 -2.23 9.91 -19.94
N TYR A 87 -2.88 10.08 -18.79
CA TYR A 87 -4.00 11.01 -18.62
C TYR A 87 -3.56 12.48 -18.71
N GLN A 88 -2.39 12.83 -18.16
CA GLN A 88 -1.81 14.17 -18.30
C GLN A 88 -1.39 14.47 -19.75
N VAL A 89 -0.85 13.48 -20.47
CA VAL A 89 -0.51 13.59 -21.90
C VAL A 89 -1.77 13.76 -22.75
N ALA A 90 -2.83 12.98 -22.51
CA ALA A 90 -4.11 13.09 -23.21
C ALA A 90 -4.80 14.45 -23.01
N LYS A 91 -4.57 15.12 -21.87
CA LYS A 91 -5.10 16.47 -21.57
C LYS A 91 -4.27 17.62 -22.14
N ARG A 92 -3.04 17.40 -22.60
CA ARG A 92 -2.30 18.42 -23.37
C ARG A 92 -2.95 18.54 -24.75
N LYS A 93 -3.85 19.51 -24.93
CA LYS A 93 -4.40 19.85 -26.24
C LYS A 93 -3.24 20.07 -27.23
N PRO A 94 -3.30 19.52 -28.47
CA PRO A 94 -2.36 19.93 -29.51
C PRO A 94 -2.52 21.44 -29.71
N ILE A 95 -1.40 22.14 -29.60
CA ILE A 95 -1.31 23.55 -29.95
C ILE A 95 -1.35 23.57 -31.49
N TYR A 96 -2.52 23.86 -32.05
CA TYR A 96 -2.66 24.23 -33.46
C TYR A 96 -2.51 25.75 -33.58
#